data_AF-X1AZW5-F1
#
_entry.id   AF-X1AZW5-F1
#
_cell.length_a   1.000
_cell.length_b   1.000
_cell.length_c   1.000
_cell.angle_alpha   90.00
_cell.angle_beta   90.00
_cell.angle_gamma   90.00
#
_symmetry.space_group_name_H-M   'P 1'
#
loop_
_entity.id
_entity.type
_entity.pdbx_description
1 polymer ?
#
loop_
_entity_poly.entity_id
_entity_poly.type
_entity_poly.pdbx_seq_one_letter_code
_entity_poly.pdbx_strand_id
1 'polypeptide(L)'
;MKALNIPIFEKKGFEADDIIATLSRQAHSFKNIETIIVTGDLDVLQLIDDQTKVYTMRRGLTDTVIYDEKKVNKRYGFGPEHI
;
A
#
# COMPACT_ATOMS: atom_id res chain seq x y z
N MET A 1 1.90 11.98 -15.16
CA MET A 1 0.88 10.92 -15.27
C MET A 1 0.39 10.72 -16.70
N LYS A 2 -0.39 11.64 -17.29
CA LYS A 2 -0.97 11.46 -18.65
C LYS A 2 0.08 11.21 -19.75
N ALA A 3 1.23 11.87 -19.69
CA ALA A 3 2.33 11.64 -20.63
C ALA A 3 3.02 10.26 -20.49
N LEU A 4 2.87 9.60 -19.33
CA LEU A 4 3.43 8.28 -19.03
C LEU A 4 2.37 7.17 -19.12
N ASN A 5 1.15 7.52 -19.55
CA ASN A 5 0.01 6.61 -19.63
C ASN A 5 -0.32 5.90 -18.29
N ILE A 6 -0.10 6.59 -17.17
CA ILE A 6 -0.46 6.08 -15.84
C ILE A 6 -1.89 6.54 -15.53
N PRO A 7 -2.82 5.61 -15.25
CA PRO A 7 -4.20 5.95 -14.93
C PRO A 7 -4.29 6.74 -13.62
N ILE A 8 -5.22 7.69 -13.57
CA ILE A 8 -5.53 8.48 -12.37
C ILE A 8 -6.97 8.15 -11.99
N PHE A 9 -7.18 7.75 -10.75
CA PHE A 9 -8.50 7.44 -10.19
C PHE A 9 -8.86 8.47 -9.14
N GLU A 10 -10.09 8.98 -9.21
CA GLU A 10 -10.69 9.85 -8.20
C GLU A 10 -12.19 9.57 -8.15
N LYS A 11 -12.78 9.69 -6.95
CA LYS A 11 -14.22 9.51 -6.76
C LYS A 11 -14.72 10.45 -5.68
N LYS A 12 -15.67 11.32 -6.03
CA LYS A 12 -16.24 12.28 -5.07
C LYS A 12 -16.84 11.55 -3.86
N GLY A 13 -16.47 11.99 -2.66
CA GLY A 13 -16.95 11.42 -1.39
C GLY A 13 -16.17 10.20 -0.91
N PHE A 14 -15.03 9.88 -1.52
CA PHE A 14 -14.09 8.85 -1.07
C PHE A 14 -12.69 9.44 -0.98
N GLU A 15 -11.92 8.96 -0.03
CA GLU A 15 -10.52 9.34 0.14
C GLU A 15 -9.61 8.48 -0.75
N ALA A 16 -8.32 8.84 -0.82
CA ALA A 16 -7.39 8.14 -1.71
C ALA A 16 -7.09 6.71 -1.22
N ASP A 17 -7.04 6.52 0.10
CA ASP A 17 -6.89 5.23 0.77
C ASP A 17 -8.08 4.28 0.49
N ASP A 18 -9.32 4.77 0.46
CA ASP A 18 -10.50 3.99 0.05
C ASP A 18 -10.33 3.40 -1.36
N ILE A 19 -9.85 4.25 -2.28
CA ILE A 19 -9.63 3.87 -3.69
C ILE A 19 -8.48 2.85 -3.76
N ILE A 20 -7.38 3.10 -3.04
CA ILE A 20 -6.22 2.19 -2.97
C ILE A 20 -6.63 0.83 -2.41
N ALA A 21 -7.38 0.80 -1.30
CA ALA A 21 -7.86 -0.43 -0.68
C ALA A 21 -8.74 -1.24 -1.65
N THR A 22 -9.65 -0.56 -2.35
CA THR A 22 -10.49 -1.19 -3.37
C THR A 22 -9.66 -1.78 -4.50
N LEU A 23 -8.68 -1.04 -5.04
CA LEU A 23 -7.83 -1.50 -6.13
C LEU A 23 -6.89 -2.64 -5.70
N SER A 24 -6.31 -2.56 -4.50
CA SER A 24 -5.45 -3.62 -3.95
C SER A 24 -6.20 -4.93 -3.84
N ARG A 25 -7.44 -4.88 -3.32
CA ARG A 25 -8.30 -6.06 -3.21
C ARG A 25 -8.77 -6.60 -4.56
N GLN A 26 -9.01 -5.72 -5.54
CA GLN A 26 -9.31 -6.15 -6.91
C GLN A 26 -8.10 -6.84 -7.55
N ALA A 27 -6.87 -6.36 -7.26
CA ALA A 27 -5.64 -6.93 -7.79
C ALA A 27 -5.43 -8.41 -7.35
N HIS A 28 -5.91 -8.80 -6.17
CA HIS A 28 -5.89 -10.19 -5.70
C HIS A 28 -6.62 -11.18 -6.62
N SER A 29 -7.59 -10.70 -7.41
CA SER A 29 -8.31 -11.55 -8.36
C SER A 29 -7.41 -12.02 -9.51
N PHE A 30 -6.25 -11.39 -9.71
CA PHE A 30 -5.26 -11.78 -10.69
C PHE A 30 -4.22 -12.70 -10.05
N LYS A 31 -4.07 -13.91 -10.60
CA LYS A 31 -3.04 -14.84 -10.14
C LYS A 31 -1.64 -14.27 -10.43
N ASN A 32 -0.74 -14.44 -9.46
CA ASN A 32 0.69 -14.08 -9.57
C ASN A 32 0.97 -12.58 -9.77
N ILE A 33 0.10 -11.71 -9.26
CA ILE A 33 0.37 -10.26 -9.18
C ILE A 33 0.72 -9.91 -7.74
N GLU A 34 1.85 -9.24 -7.55
CA GLU A 34 2.21 -8.59 -6.30
C GLU A 34 1.84 -7.10 -6.39
N THR A 35 1.10 -6.62 -5.40
CA THR A 35 0.69 -5.22 -5.28
C THR A 35 1.66 -4.48 -4.38
N ILE A 36 2.20 -3.36 -4.86
CA ILE A 36 3.05 -2.47 -4.05
C ILE A 36 2.37 -1.11 -3.98
N ILE A 37 1.96 -0.72 -2.76
CA ILE A 37 1.40 0.59 -2.49
C ILE A 37 2.54 1.54 -2.08
N VAL A 38 2.72 2.63 -2.81
CA VAL A 38 3.76 3.63 -2.52
C VAL A 38 3.12 4.82 -1.81
N THR A 39 3.41 4.99 -0.52
CA THR A 39 2.84 6.09 0.27
C THR A 39 3.72 6.47 1.47
N GLY A 40 3.66 7.73 1.90
CA GLY A 40 4.22 8.19 3.17
C GLY A 40 3.30 7.93 4.37
N ASP A 41 2.03 7.61 4.10
CA ASP A 41 1.02 7.31 5.12
C ASP A 41 1.20 5.89 5.67
N LEU A 42 1.25 5.77 6.99
CA LEU A 42 1.44 4.49 7.66
C LEU A 42 0.11 3.82 8.03
N ASP A 43 -1.02 4.50 7.93
CA ASP A 43 -2.34 3.90 8.20
C ASP A 43 -2.70 2.87 7.10
N VAL A 44 -2.11 3.03 5.92
CA VAL A 44 -2.23 2.10 4.77
C VAL A 44 -1.55 0.75 5.06
N LEU A 45 -0.71 0.65 6.10
CA LEU A 45 -0.09 -0.62 6.50
C LEU A 45 -1.14 -1.69 6.84
N GLN A 46 -2.35 -1.31 7.24
CA GLN A 46 -3.46 -2.24 7.50
C GLN A 46 -3.87 -3.06 6.26
N LEU A 47 -3.52 -2.60 5.05
CA LEU A 47 -3.82 -3.27 3.78
C LEU A 47 -2.78 -4.34 3.38
N ILE A 48 -1.74 -4.55 4.18
CA ILE A 48 -0.71 -5.56 3.91
C ILE A 48 -1.29 -6.97 4.09
N ASP A 49 -0.99 -7.84 3.12
CA ASP A 49 -1.36 -9.25 3.13
C ASP A 49 -0.30 -10.08 2.36
N ASP A 50 -0.64 -11.30 1.94
CA ASP A 50 0.25 -12.21 1.23
C ASP A 50 0.64 -11.72 -0.18
N GLN A 51 -0.16 -10.84 -0.78
CA GLN A 51 0.05 -10.27 -2.11
C GLN A 51 0.31 -8.77 -2.11
N THR A 52 0.09 -8.07 -0.99
CA THR A 52 0.18 -6.62 -0.87
C THR A 52 1.32 -6.20 0.06
N LYS A 53 2.18 -5.30 -0.42
CA LYS A 53 3.26 -4.67 0.36
C LYS A 53 3.15 -3.15 0.29
N VAL A 54 3.67 -2.47 1.31
CA VAL A 54 3.69 -0.99 1.35
C VAL A 54 5.12 -0.48 1.28
N TYR A 55 5.44 0.30 0.26
CA TYR A 55 6.70 1.01 0.12
C TYR A 55 6.55 2.42 0.69
N THR A 56 7.34 2.74 1.72
CA THR A 56 7.32 4.05 2.37
C THR A 56 8.71 4.66 2.51
N MET A 57 8.75 5.97 2.65
CA MET A 57 9.97 6.78 2.69
C MET A 57 10.11 7.34 4.10
N ARG A 58 11.13 6.89 4.85
CA ARG A 58 11.32 7.28 6.26
C ARG A 58 11.97 8.65 6.40
N ARG A 59 12.98 8.94 5.59
CA ARG A 59 13.73 10.21 5.59
C ARG A 59 14.14 10.58 4.17
N GLY A 60 13.25 11.27 3.45
CA GLY A 60 13.50 11.69 2.07
C GLY A 60 13.61 10.52 1.08
N LEU A 61 14.17 10.79 -0.11
CA LEU A 61 14.32 9.82 -1.20
C LEU A 61 15.36 8.72 -0.94
N THR A 62 16.19 8.87 0.08
CA THR A 62 17.36 8.01 0.32
C THR A 62 17.11 6.90 1.32
N ASP A 63 16.19 7.08 2.27
CA ASP A 63 15.85 6.06 3.27
C ASP A 63 14.44 5.51 3.03
N THR A 64 14.38 4.39 2.31
CA THR A 64 13.13 3.76 1.88
C THR A 64 12.98 2.39 2.49
N VAL A 65 11.76 2.01 2.81
CA VAL A 65 11.44 0.73 3.46
C VAL A 65 10.18 0.14 2.85
N ILE A 66 10.28 -1.14 2.50
CA ILE A 66 9.11 -1.96 2.15
C ILE A 66 8.63 -2.64 3.43
N TYR A 67 7.37 -2.46 3.78
CA TYR A 67 6.66 -3.18 4.81
C TYR A 67 5.93 -4.39 4.22
N ASP A 68 6.18 -5.53 4.85
CA ASP A 68 5.39 -6.74 4.80
C ASP A 68 4.90 -7.06 6.22
N GLU A 69 4.08 -8.11 6.36
CA GLU A 69 3.52 -8.52 7.66
C GLU A 69 4.61 -8.70 8.73
N LYS A 70 5.75 -9.29 8.36
CA LYS A 70 6.88 -9.53 9.25
C LYS A 70 7.51 -8.23 9.74
N LYS A 71 7.68 -7.24 8.88
CA LYS A 71 8.23 -5.93 9.26
C LYS A 71 7.24 -5.10 10.09
N VAL A 72 5.94 -5.24 9.83
CA VAL A 72 4.90 -4.63 10.67
C VAL A 72 4.99 -5.21 12.08
N ASN A 73 4.95 -6.53 12.20
CA ASN A 73 5.08 -7.22 13.48
C ASN A 73 6.39 -6.88 14.21
N LYS A 74 7.53 -6.87 13.50
CA LYS A 74 8.81 -6.48 14.08
C LYS A 74 8.83 -5.03 14.59
N ARG A 75 8.10 -4.11 13.95
CA ARG A 75 8.06 -2.69 14.32
C ARG A 75 7.10 -2.41 15.47
N TYR A 76 5.91 -2.99 15.43
CA TYR A 76 4.81 -2.65 16.33
C TYR A 76 4.51 -3.72 17.40
N GLY A 77 4.97 -4.95 17.20
CA GLY A 77 4.69 -6.10 18.07
C GLY A 77 3.36 -6.81 17.74
N PHE A 78 2.62 -6.34 16.76
CA PHE A 78 1.35 -6.90 16.29
C PHE A 78 1.25 -6.83 14.76
N GLY A 79 0.32 -7.58 14.17
CA GLY A 79 0.15 -7.67 12.72
C GLY A 79 -0.59 -6.46 12.10
N PRO A 80 -0.56 -6.33 10.76
CA PRO A 80 -1.26 -5.28 10.00
C PRO A 80 -2.73 -5.09 10.39
N GLU A 81 -3.43 -6.16 10.74
CA GLU A 81 -4.84 -6.18 11.11
C GLU A 81 -5.21 -5.41 12.38
N HIS A 82 -4.21 -4.93 13.13
CA HIS A 82 -4.35 -4.13 14.35
C HIS A 82 -3.85 -2.68 14.19
N ILE A 83 -3.45 -2.28 12.99
CA ILE A 83 -3.19 -0.87 12.62
C ILE A 83 -4.54 -0.24 12.26
#